data_AF-A0A7C6YWE7-F1
#
_entry.id   AF-A0A7C6YWE7-F1
#
_cell.length_a   1.000
_cell.length_b   1.000
_cell.length_c   1.000
_cell.angle_alpha   90.00
_cell.angle_beta   90.00
_cell.angle_gamma   90.00
#
_symmetry.space_group_name_H-M   'P 1'
#
loop_
_entity.id
_entity.type
_entity.pdbx_description
1 polymer ?
#
loop_
_entity_poly.entity_id
_entity_poly.type
_entity_poly.pdbx_seq_one_letter_code
_entity_poly.pdbx_strand_id
1 'polypeptide(L)'
;MGFKSGFVAVVGRPNVGKSTLLNALIGEKVVIVSDKPQTTRNTVRCVLTTDSAQIVFLDTPGLHKPLHRLGEYMVQSTFRALSEVDLVLWLVEMGNWTRTDEHIVAELAHVEVPIILVLSKADLVASEEHEAFREFVEEKREFAAAVAVSAREGTNLALLTEMIVAGLEEGPQYYPADWLTDHPERFIIAEYIREELLRRTEEEIPYSLSSSILSTP
;
A
#
# COMPACT_ATOMS: atom_id res chain seq x y z
N MET A 1 25.94 -7.88 9.44
CA MET A 1 24.75 -7.00 9.44
C MET A 1 23.76 -7.60 10.40
N GLY A 2 23.20 -6.80 11.30
CA GLY A 2 22.12 -7.25 12.19
C GLY A 2 20.82 -7.46 11.42
N PHE A 3 19.85 -8.05 12.11
CA PHE A 3 18.49 -8.23 11.59
C PHE A 3 17.79 -6.87 11.54
N LYS A 4 17.20 -6.52 10.39
CA LYS A 4 16.48 -5.27 10.21
C LYS A 4 14.98 -5.45 10.35
N SER A 5 14.29 -4.45 10.86
CA SER A 5 12.84 -4.56 10.99
C SER A 5 12.17 -3.20 11.09
N GLY A 6 10.94 -3.09 10.59
CA GLY A 6 10.16 -1.88 10.79
C GLY A 6 8.80 -1.89 10.12
N PHE A 7 8.04 -0.84 10.40
CA PHE A 7 6.71 -0.60 9.89
C PHE A 7 6.77 0.29 8.66
N VAL A 8 6.08 -0.11 7.59
CA VAL A 8 6.14 0.55 6.28
C VAL A 8 4.73 0.93 5.84
N ALA A 9 4.43 2.22 5.76
CA ALA A 9 3.13 2.66 5.24
C ALA A 9 3.11 2.59 3.71
N VAL A 10 2.02 2.05 3.15
CA VAL A 10 1.78 2.09 1.70
C VAL A 10 0.70 3.12 1.39
N VAL A 11 1.10 4.23 0.77
CA VAL A 11 0.22 5.37 0.47
C VAL A 11 0.08 5.62 -1.02
N GLY A 12 -1.00 6.28 -1.41
CA GLY A 12 -1.29 6.60 -2.80
C GLY A 12 -2.79 6.70 -3.04
N ARG A 13 -3.19 7.35 -4.13
CA ARG A 13 -4.62 7.51 -4.46
C ARG A 13 -5.31 6.15 -4.67
N PRO A 14 -6.65 6.07 -4.64
CA PRO A 14 -7.35 4.84 -4.99
C PRO A 14 -6.90 4.27 -6.35
N ASN A 15 -6.91 2.94 -6.47
CA ASN A 15 -6.65 2.19 -7.72
C ASN A 15 -5.25 2.31 -8.35
N VAL A 16 -4.26 2.88 -7.65
CA VAL A 16 -2.85 2.85 -8.09
C VAL A 16 -2.17 1.49 -7.93
N GLY A 17 -2.85 0.50 -7.36
CA GLY A 17 -2.32 -0.86 -7.21
C GLY A 17 -1.61 -1.15 -5.88
N LYS A 18 -1.94 -0.43 -4.79
CA LYS A 18 -1.39 -0.69 -3.43
C LYS A 18 -1.56 -2.15 -2.99
N SER A 19 -2.80 -2.64 -2.95
CA SER A 19 -3.10 -4.01 -2.52
C SER A 19 -2.53 -5.06 -3.50
N THR A 20 -2.48 -4.75 -4.80
CA THR A 20 -1.83 -5.61 -5.80
C THR A 20 -0.33 -5.72 -5.55
N LEU A 21 0.35 -4.60 -5.26
CA LEU A 21 1.76 -4.59 -4.91
C LEU A 21 2.02 -5.38 -3.63
N LEU A 22 1.21 -5.17 -2.58
CA LEU A 22 1.34 -5.90 -1.32
C LEU A 22 1.23 -7.41 -1.54
N ASN A 23 0.18 -7.88 -2.19
CA ASN A 23 0.03 -9.31 -2.49
C ASN A 23 1.22 -9.86 -3.31
N ALA A 24 1.75 -9.08 -4.26
CA ALA A 24 2.89 -9.49 -5.07
C ALA A 24 4.19 -9.56 -4.26
N LEU A 25 4.42 -8.65 -3.32
CA LEU A 25 5.57 -8.66 -2.42
C LEU A 25 5.49 -9.81 -1.40
N ILE A 26 4.30 -10.09 -0.88
CA ILE A 26 4.06 -11.20 0.05
C ILE A 26 4.13 -12.55 -0.66
N GLY A 27 3.78 -12.61 -1.94
CA GLY A 27 3.70 -13.85 -2.72
C GLY A 27 2.38 -14.63 -2.51
N GLU A 28 1.52 -14.14 -1.63
CA GLU A 28 0.18 -14.66 -1.39
C GLU A 28 -0.86 -13.55 -1.41
N LYS A 29 -2.10 -13.92 -1.71
CA LYS A 29 -3.22 -13.01 -1.58
C LYS A 29 -3.54 -12.86 -0.09
N VAL A 30 -3.24 -11.71 0.49
CA VAL A 30 -3.51 -11.38 1.90
C VAL A 30 -4.41 -10.16 2.06
N VAL A 31 -4.40 -9.27 1.06
CA VAL A 31 -5.28 -8.11 0.95
C VAL A 31 -6.21 -8.28 -0.25
N ILE A 32 -7.45 -7.82 -0.14
CA ILE A 32 -8.38 -7.83 -1.27
C ILE A 32 -8.03 -6.76 -2.31
N VAL A 33 -8.41 -6.98 -3.57
CA VAL A 33 -8.17 -6.05 -4.67
C VAL A 33 -9.49 -5.70 -5.35
N SER A 34 -9.74 -4.42 -5.60
CA SER A 34 -10.93 -3.97 -6.32
C SER A 34 -10.64 -2.72 -7.14
N ASP A 35 -11.29 -2.60 -8.30
CA ASP A 35 -11.31 -1.38 -9.11
C ASP A 35 -12.26 -0.32 -8.53
N LYS A 36 -13.08 -0.68 -7.53
CA LYS A 36 -13.93 0.26 -6.81
C LYS A 36 -13.08 1.04 -5.80
N PRO A 37 -13.16 2.38 -5.75
CA PRO A 37 -12.46 3.15 -4.74
C PRO A 37 -12.93 2.75 -3.33
N GLN A 38 -12.11 3.03 -2.31
CA GLN A 38 -12.37 2.68 -0.91
C GLN A 38 -12.40 1.16 -0.62
N THR A 39 -11.56 0.38 -1.31
CA THR A 39 -11.44 -1.06 -1.11
C THR A 39 -10.97 -1.42 0.30
N THR A 40 -9.92 -0.77 0.81
CA THR A 40 -9.39 -0.98 2.18
C THR A 40 -10.05 -0.01 3.16
N ARG A 41 -10.70 -0.53 4.22
CA ARG A 41 -11.37 0.27 5.28
C ARG A 41 -10.69 0.17 6.64
N ASN A 42 -10.05 -0.97 6.92
CA ASN A 42 -9.27 -1.20 8.13
C ASN A 42 -7.80 -1.28 7.74
N THR A 43 -6.90 -0.74 8.56
CA THR A 43 -5.47 -0.94 8.37
C THR A 43 -5.16 -2.42 8.53
N VAL A 44 -4.78 -3.08 7.44
CA VAL A 44 -4.33 -4.47 7.44
C VAL A 44 -2.82 -4.48 7.56
N ARG A 45 -2.29 -5.28 8.48
CA ARG A 45 -0.84 -5.52 8.52
C ARG A 45 -0.50 -6.72 7.65
N CYS A 46 0.41 -6.51 6.71
CA CYS A 46 1.01 -7.59 5.93
C CYS A 46 2.47 -7.74 6.35
N VAL A 47 2.93 -8.95 6.59
CA VAL A 47 4.27 -9.20 7.13
C VAL A 47 5.08 -9.97 6.10
N LEU A 48 6.20 -9.40 5.69
CA LEU A 48 7.22 -10.08 4.89
C LEU A 48 8.43 -10.35 5.78
N THR A 49 8.69 -11.63 6.06
CA THR A 49 9.87 -12.05 6.82
C THR A 49 10.88 -12.71 5.88
N THR A 50 12.13 -12.30 5.98
CA THR A 50 13.30 -12.91 5.33
C THR A 50 14.31 -13.31 6.41
N ASP A 51 15.37 -14.02 6.03
CA ASP A 51 16.44 -14.40 6.96
C ASP A 51 17.17 -13.21 7.60
N SER A 52 17.08 -12.02 7.00
CA SER A 52 17.83 -10.83 7.42
C SER A 52 16.97 -9.62 7.78
N ALA A 53 15.66 -9.68 7.52
CA ALA A 53 14.76 -8.58 7.81
C ALA A 53 13.30 -8.98 7.96
N GLN A 54 12.52 -8.19 8.71
CA GLN A 54 11.05 -8.26 8.75
C GLN A 54 10.42 -6.91 8.42
N ILE A 55 9.59 -6.88 7.38
CA ILE A 55 8.87 -5.69 6.93
C ILE A 55 7.40 -5.85 7.31
N VAL A 56 6.88 -4.92 8.11
CA VAL A 56 5.46 -4.88 8.48
C VAL A 56 4.77 -3.78 7.69
N PHE A 57 4.15 -4.15 6.58
CA PHE A 57 3.39 -3.22 5.77
C PHE A 57 2.09 -2.84 6.45
N LEU A 58 1.80 -1.55 6.51
CA LEU A 58 0.51 -1.01 6.89
C LEU A 58 -0.26 -0.65 5.61
N ASP A 59 -1.25 -1.48 5.24
CA ASP A 59 -2.14 -1.14 4.13
C ASP A 59 -3.06 0.00 4.58
N THR A 60 -2.84 1.18 4.04
CA THR A 60 -3.66 2.34 4.37
C THR A 60 -4.78 2.52 3.35
N PRO A 61 -6.00 2.93 3.77
CA PRO A 61 -7.04 3.34 2.85
C PRO A 61 -6.50 4.34 1.81
N GLY A 62 -6.87 4.18 0.54
CA GLY A 62 -6.40 5.07 -0.52
C GLY A 62 -6.75 6.53 -0.21
N LEU A 63 -5.75 7.42 -0.26
CA LEU A 63 -5.91 8.84 0.03
C LEU A 63 -6.75 9.50 -1.07
N HIS A 64 -7.92 10.00 -0.72
CA HIS A 64 -8.83 10.70 -1.64
C HIS A 64 -9.55 11.82 -0.90
N LYS A 65 -10.06 12.80 -1.64
CA LYS A 65 -10.88 13.85 -1.04
C LYS A 65 -12.13 13.21 -0.41
N PRO A 66 -12.35 13.36 0.90
CA PRO A 66 -13.46 12.69 1.55
C PRO A 66 -14.79 13.30 1.12
N LEU A 67 -15.73 12.45 0.69
CA LEU A 67 -17.09 12.86 0.29
C LEU A 67 -18.05 12.88 1.49
N HIS A 68 -17.74 12.13 2.56
CA HIS A 68 -18.55 11.96 3.77
C HIS A 68 -17.65 11.77 5.01
N ARG A 69 -18.21 11.87 6.23
CA ARG A 69 -17.48 11.79 7.51
C ARG A 69 -16.62 10.53 7.69
N LEU A 70 -17.06 9.38 7.16
CA LEU A 70 -16.24 8.15 7.19
C LEU A 70 -14.97 8.31 6.35
N GLY A 71 -15.06 8.99 5.20
CA GLY A 71 -13.90 9.35 4.38
C GLY A 71 -12.94 10.28 5.12
N GLU A 72 -13.47 11.30 5.82
CA GLU A 72 -12.66 12.23 6.61
C GLU A 72 -11.89 11.49 7.71
N TYR A 73 -12.58 10.58 8.42
CA TYR A 73 -11.96 9.71 9.41
C TYR A 73 -10.87 8.82 8.81
N MET A 74 -11.12 8.17 7.66
CA MET A 74 -10.14 7.30 6.99
C MET A 74 -8.89 8.05 6.53
N VAL A 75 -9.04 9.28 6.04
CA VAL A 75 -7.92 10.13 5.64
C VAL A 75 -7.12 10.55 6.88
N GLN A 76 -7.78 10.99 7.95
CA GLN A 76 -7.11 11.34 9.20
C GLN A 76 -6.40 10.15 9.86
N SER A 77 -7.00 8.96 9.85
CA SER A 77 -6.37 7.76 10.42
C SER A 77 -5.15 7.35 9.61
N THR A 78 -5.19 7.52 8.29
CA THR A 78 -4.04 7.25 7.40
C THR A 78 -2.87 8.18 7.73
N PHE A 79 -3.11 9.50 7.85
CA PHE A 79 -2.04 10.45 8.20
C PHE A 79 -1.51 10.29 9.62
N ARG A 80 -2.34 9.88 10.58
CA ARG A 80 -1.86 9.50 11.92
C ARG A 80 -0.94 8.28 11.87
N ALA A 81 -1.28 7.28 11.06
CA ALA A 81 -0.44 6.10 10.89
C ALA A 81 0.95 6.46 10.32
N LEU A 82 1.06 7.53 9.53
CA LEU A 82 2.37 7.99 9.01
C LEU A 82 3.31 8.54 10.09
N SER A 83 2.81 8.89 11.27
CA SER A 83 3.66 9.28 12.41
C SER A 83 4.25 8.09 13.18
N GLU A 84 3.80 6.87 12.88
CA GLU A 84 4.15 5.64 13.61
C GLU A 84 4.92 4.64 12.73
N VAL A 85 5.32 5.02 11.52
CA VAL A 85 6.07 4.17 10.59
C VAL A 85 7.51 4.61 10.44
N ASP A 86 8.38 3.66 10.11
CA ASP A 86 9.80 3.87 9.89
C ASP A 86 10.11 4.28 8.45
N LEU A 87 9.20 3.98 7.51
CA LEU A 87 9.36 4.26 6.08
C LEU A 87 8.00 4.38 5.38
N VAL A 88 7.92 5.20 4.33
CA VAL A 88 6.73 5.34 3.49
C VAL A 88 7.01 4.90 2.05
N LEU A 89 6.15 4.04 1.51
CA LEU A 89 6.04 3.77 0.08
C LEU A 89 4.93 4.63 -0.51
N TRP A 90 5.29 5.62 -1.31
CA TRP A 90 4.29 6.39 -2.05
C TRP A 90 4.14 5.87 -3.46
N LEU A 91 2.98 5.27 -3.74
CA LEU A 91 2.62 4.74 -5.03
C LEU A 91 1.95 5.79 -5.89
N VAL A 92 2.51 5.98 -7.09
CA VAL A 92 1.97 6.81 -8.17
C VAL A 92 1.86 5.92 -9.42
N GLU A 93 0.71 5.95 -10.08
CA GLU A 93 0.52 5.21 -11.34
C GLU A 93 1.33 5.87 -12.45
N MET A 94 2.20 5.08 -13.11
CA MET A 94 3.05 5.55 -14.20
C MET A 94 2.21 6.21 -15.30
N GLY A 95 2.63 7.40 -15.77
CA GLY A 95 1.95 8.14 -16.82
C GLY A 95 0.62 8.79 -16.42
N ASN A 96 0.16 8.66 -15.17
CA ASN A 96 -1.14 9.17 -14.73
C ASN A 96 -1.06 9.97 -13.43
N TRP A 97 -0.76 11.26 -13.57
CA TRP A 97 -0.73 12.24 -12.48
C TRP A 97 -2.06 12.98 -12.34
N THR A 98 -2.56 13.08 -11.10
CA THR A 98 -3.86 13.70 -10.80
C THR A 98 -3.76 14.73 -9.68
N ARG A 99 -4.81 15.53 -9.52
CA ARG A 99 -4.95 16.46 -8.38
C ARG A 99 -4.94 15.74 -7.02
N THR A 100 -5.32 14.46 -6.98
CA THR A 100 -5.22 13.69 -5.73
C THR A 100 -3.75 13.44 -5.38
N ASP A 101 -2.89 13.21 -6.36
CA ASP A 101 -1.45 13.03 -6.16
C ASP A 101 -0.79 14.36 -5.70
N GLU A 102 -1.24 15.50 -6.23
CA GLU A 102 -0.85 16.84 -5.73
C GLU A 102 -1.25 17.07 -4.26
N HIS A 103 -2.41 16.58 -3.85
CA HIS A 103 -2.81 16.67 -2.45
C HIS A 103 -1.96 15.76 -1.56
N ILE A 104 -1.72 14.52 -1.99
CA ILE A 104 -0.90 13.56 -1.24
C ILE A 104 0.51 14.11 -1.05
N VAL A 105 1.15 14.65 -2.10
CA VAL A 105 2.51 15.17 -1.97
C VAL A 105 2.60 16.35 -0.99
N ALA A 106 1.58 17.21 -0.96
CA ALA A 106 1.50 18.31 0.01
C ALA A 106 1.40 17.80 1.45
N GLU A 107 0.61 16.76 1.69
CA GLU A 107 0.49 16.15 3.02
C GLU A 107 1.77 15.40 3.43
N LEU A 108 2.45 14.76 2.46
CA LEU A 108 3.73 14.09 2.68
C LEU A 108 4.87 15.07 3.00
N ALA A 109 4.70 16.37 2.79
CA ALA A 109 5.68 17.39 3.17
C ALA A 109 5.91 17.46 4.69
N HIS A 110 4.96 16.94 5.49
CA HIS A 110 5.06 16.88 6.95
C HIS A 110 5.60 15.55 7.47
N VAL A 111 5.94 14.61 6.58
CA VAL A 111 6.48 13.30 6.97
C VAL A 111 8.00 13.37 7.01
N GLU A 112 8.57 13.05 8.17
CA GLU A 112 10.02 13.14 8.43
C GLU A 112 10.78 11.85 8.09
N VAL A 113 10.09 10.72 7.99
CA VAL A 113 10.70 9.43 7.68
C VAL A 113 10.99 9.27 6.17
N PRO A 114 11.94 8.40 5.78
CA PRO A 114 12.28 8.17 4.39
C PRO A 114 11.06 7.80 3.55
N ILE A 115 10.94 8.41 2.37
CA ILE A 115 9.87 8.10 1.41
C ILE A 115 10.49 7.55 0.12
N ILE A 116 10.06 6.35 -0.25
CA ILE A 116 10.37 5.72 -1.52
C ILE A 116 9.22 5.97 -2.49
N LEU A 117 9.54 6.57 -3.65
CA LEU A 117 8.60 6.71 -4.76
C LEU A 117 8.49 5.38 -5.50
N VAL A 118 7.27 4.87 -5.63
CA VAL A 118 6.97 3.63 -6.34
C VAL A 118 6.08 3.96 -7.53
N LEU A 119 6.66 3.94 -8.74
CA LEU A 119 5.93 4.17 -9.98
C LEU A 119 5.28 2.85 -10.43
N SER A 120 4.01 2.67 -10.10
CA SER A 120 3.28 1.42 -10.32
C SER A 120 2.74 1.29 -11.75
N LYS A 121 2.38 0.07 -12.13
CA LYS A 121 1.85 -0.28 -13.47
C LYS A 121 2.78 0.14 -14.61
N ALA A 122 4.09 0.04 -14.38
CA ALA A 122 5.10 0.40 -15.37
C ALA A 122 4.98 -0.41 -16.68
N ASP A 123 4.34 -1.59 -16.63
CA ASP A 123 4.02 -2.44 -17.79
C ASP A 123 3.01 -1.80 -18.77
N LEU A 124 2.25 -0.78 -18.35
CA LEU A 124 1.24 -0.13 -19.18
C LEU A 124 1.77 1.09 -19.94
N VAL A 125 3.02 1.49 -19.70
CA VAL A 125 3.63 2.68 -20.28
C VAL A 125 4.89 2.28 -21.05
N ALA A 126 5.11 2.87 -22.23
CA ALA A 126 6.29 2.60 -23.03
C ALA A 126 7.58 2.99 -22.28
N SER A 127 8.63 2.18 -22.39
CA SER A 127 9.86 2.37 -21.60
C SER A 127 10.54 3.71 -21.84
N GLU A 128 10.40 4.29 -23.03
CA GLU A 128 10.96 5.60 -23.37
C GLU A 128 10.30 6.76 -22.61
N GLU A 129 9.07 6.57 -22.11
CA GLU A 129 8.32 7.57 -21.35
C GLU A 129 8.59 7.50 -19.84
N HIS A 130 9.24 6.42 -19.36
CA HIS A 130 9.42 6.18 -17.92
C HIS A 130 10.29 7.25 -17.27
N GLU A 131 11.40 7.63 -17.90
CA GLU A 131 12.34 8.60 -17.32
C GLU A 131 11.70 9.99 -17.20
N ALA A 132 11.05 10.46 -18.27
CA ALA A 132 10.38 11.76 -18.27
C ALA A 132 9.28 11.84 -17.19
N PHE A 133 8.50 10.77 -16.99
CA PHE A 133 7.50 10.74 -15.93
C PHE A 133 8.12 10.69 -14.54
N ARG A 134 9.20 9.92 -14.38
CA ARG A 134 9.95 9.84 -13.13
C ARG A 134 10.50 11.20 -12.72
N GLU A 135 11.22 11.88 -13.61
CA GLU A 135 11.77 13.22 -13.38
C GLU A 135 10.67 14.20 -12.97
N PHE A 136 9.53 14.19 -13.68
CA PHE A 136 8.38 15.04 -13.36
C PHE A 136 7.85 14.83 -11.93
N VAL A 137 7.84 13.60 -11.41
CA VAL A 137 7.39 13.31 -10.05
C VAL A 137 8.48 13.63 -9.02
N GLU A 138 9.75 13.34 -9.33
CA GLU A 138 10.91 13.69 -8.50
C GLU A 138 11.08 15.21 -8.31
N GLU A 139 10.63 16.04 -9.25
CA GLU A 139 10.58 17.50 -9.08
C GLU A 139 9.59 17.96 -7.99
N LYS A 140 8.64 17.11 -7.57
CA LYS A 140 7.61 17.52 -6.59
C LYS A 140 8.13 17.53 -5.16
N ARG A 141 9.15 16.72 -4.86
CA ARG A 141 9.81 16.63 -3.56
C ARG A 141 11.01 15.70 -3.62
N GLU A 142 11.86 15.78 -2.60
CA GLU A 142 12.94 14.82 -2.41
C GLU A 142 12.41 13.45 -1.95
N PHE A 143 13.02 12.40 -2.51
CA PHE A 143 12.77 11.00 -2.17
C PHE A 143 14.06 10.32 -1.74
N ALA A 144 13.94 9.33 -0.84
CA ALA A 144 15.08 8.50 -0.44
C ALA A 144 15.50 7.54 -1.57
N ALA A 145 14.54 7.06 -2.35
CA ALA A 145 14.75 6.25 -3.54
C ALA A 145 13.50 6.33 -4.44
N ALA A 146 13.66 5.93 -5.71
CA ALA A 146 12.54 5.76 -6.62
C ALA A 146 12.72 4.51 -7.48
N VAL A 147 11.62 3.81 -7.74
CA VAL A 147 11.61 2.59 -8.56
C VAL A 147 10.30 2.43 -9.31
N ALA A 148 10.40 2.05 -10.59
CA ALA A 148 9.26 1.67 -11.40
C ALA A 148 8.99 0.16 -11.25
N VAL A 149 7.75 -0.22 -10.97
CA VAL A 149 7.36 -1.61 -10.69
C VAL A 149 6.15 -2.05 -11.50
N SER A 150 6.11 -3.35 -11.80
CA SER A 150 4.89 -4.02 -12.20
C SER A 150 4.61 -5.15 -11.22
N ALA A 151 3.56 -4.99 -10.41
CA ALA A 151 3.10 -6.06 -9.52
C ALA A 151 2.57 -7.28 -10.31
N ARG A 152 2.09 -7.04 -11.54
CA ARG A 152 1.57 -8.08 -12.42
C ARG A 152 2.68 -8.91 -13.05
N GLU A 153 3.70 -8.24 -13.59
CA GLU A 153 4.80 -8.89 -14.31
C GLU A 153 5.99 -9.23 -13.39
N GLY A 154 5.94 -8.84 -12.11
CA GLY A 154 7.01 -9.06 -11.13
C GLY A 154 8.21 -8.13 -11.30
N THR A 155 8.11 -7.11 -12.16
CA THR A 155 9.21 -6.20 -12.48
C THR A 155 9.63 -5.40 -11.24
N ASN A 156 10.92 -5.46 -10.93
CA ASN A 156 11.58 -4.71 -9.84
C ASN A 156 11.03 -4.94 -8.42
N LEU A 157 10.26 -6.01 -8.17
CA LEU A 157 9.75 -6.29 -6.83
C LEU A 157 10.88 -6.64 -5.84
N ALA A 158 11.86 -7.45 -6.26
CA ALA A 158 13.03 -7.76 -5.44
C ALA A 158 13.84 -6.50 -5.12
N LEU A 159 14.07 -5.65 -6.12
CA LEU A 159 14.75 -4.37 -5.96
C LEU A 159 14.01 -3.45 -4.97
N LEU A 160 12.69 -3.37 -5.05
CA LEU A 160 11.88 -2.61 -4.11
C LEU A 160 12.05 -3.16 -2.68
N THR A 161 12.01 -4.48 -2.49
CA THR A 161 12.26 -5.10 -1.18
C THR A 161 13.65 -4.74 -0.64
N GLU A 162 14.68 -4.79 -1.48
CA GLU A 162 16.04 -4.39 -1.11
C GLU A 162 16.12 -2.91 -0.69
N MET A 163 15.47 -2.01 -1.44
CA MET A 163 15.40 -0.59 -1.10
C MET A 163 14.69 -0.34 0.23
N ILE A 164 13.60 -1.06 0.50
CA ILE A 164 12.89 -0.98 1.79
C ILE A 164 13.83 -1.43 2.92
N VAL A 165 14.43 -2.61 2.82
CA VAL A 165 15.36 -3.14 3.84
C VAL A 165 16.56 -2.21 4.04
N ALA A 166 17.07 -1.59 2.98
CA ALA A 166 18.14 -0.60 3.09
C ALA A 166 17.72 0.61 3.95
N GLY A 167 16.47 1.06 3.82
CA GLY A 167 15.90 2.17 4.58
C GLY A 167 15.45 1.87 6.01
N LEU A 168 15.40 0.59 6.42
CA LEU A 168 15.06 0.19 7.79
C LEU A 168 16.28 0.14 8.72
N GLU A 169 16.05 0.36 10.01
CA GLU A 169 17.08 0.18 11.06
C GLU A 169 17.17 -1.27 11.54
N GLU A 170 18.24 -1.58 12.29
CA GLU A 170 18.34 -2.86 13.01
C GLU A 170 17.29 -2.92 14.12
N GLY A 171 16.60 -4.04 14.26
CA GLY A 171 15.51 -4.18 15.22
C GLY A 171 15.07 -5.61 15.45
N PRO A 172 14.08 -5.83 16.34
CA PRO A 172 13.59 -7.16 16.65
C PRO A 172 12.66 -7.70 15.57
N GLN A 173 12.50 -9.01 15.55
CA GLN A 173 11.38 -9.61 14.85
C GLN A 173 10.08 -9.34 15.64
N TYR A 174 9.14 -8.59 15.06
CA TYR A 174 7.86 -8.21 15.70
C TYR A 174 6.83 -9.33 15.68
N TYR A 175 6.79 -10.12 14.61
CA TYR A 175 5.82 -11.20 14.37
C TYR A 175 6.51 -12.54 14.11
N PRO A 176 5.86 -13.67 14.40
CA PRO A 176 6.36 -15.00 14.00
C PRO A 176 6.70 -15.07 12.50
N ALA A 177 7.70 -15.86 12.13
CA ALA A 177 8.24 -15.86 10.76
C ALA A 177 7.26 -16.41 9.70
N ASP A 178 6.31 -17.22 10.14
CA ASP A 178 5.25 -17.84 9.33
C ASP A 178 4.01 -16.97 9.18
N TRP A 179 3.94 -15.82 9.87
CA TRP A 179 2.81 -14.91 9.76
C TRP A 179 2.92 -14.04 8.52
N LEU A 180 1.86 -14.02 7.71
CA LEU A 180 1.71 -13.12 6.57
C LEU A 180 0.79 -11.93 6.89
N THR A 181 -0.05 -12.05 7.92
CA THR A 181 -0.92 -10.99 8.43
C THR A 181 -1.24 -11.21 9.91
N ASP A 182 -1.59 -10.13 10.63
CA ASP A 182 -2.02 -10.19 12.03
C ASP A 182 -3.52 -10.48 12.20
N HIS A 183 -4.25 -10.63 11.09
CA HIS A 183 -5.67 -10.94 11.11
C HIS A 183 -5.97 -12.45 11.14
N PRO A 184 -7.02 -12.85 11.86
CA PRO A 184 -7.45 -14.25 11.88
C PRO A 184 -8.01 -14.67 10.52
N GLU A 185 -7.89 -15.95 10.15
CA GLU A 185 -8.38 -16.49 8.87
C GLU A 185 -9.83 -16.11 8.55
N ARG A 186 -10.71 -16.14 9.56
CA ARG A 186 -12.13 -15.74 9.42
C ARG A 186 -12.30 -14.31 8.88
N PHE A 187 -11.39 -13.41 9.21
CA PHE A 187 -11.39 -12.03 8.72
C PHE A 187 -11.00 -12.02 7.24
N ILE A 188 -9.93 -12.73 6.87
CA ILE A 188 -9.48 -12.87 5.48
C ILE A 188 -10.61 -13.44 4.60
N ILE A 189 -11.30 -14.48 5.09
CA ILE A 189 -12.45 -15.07 4.40
C ILE A 189 -13.58 -14.04 4.22
N ALA A 190 -13.91 -13.28 5.27
CA ALA A 190 -14.93 -12.22 5.18
C ALA A 190 -14.57 -11.17 4.13
N GLU A 191 -13.29 -10.80 4.05
CA GLU A 191 -12.77 -9.85 3.07
C GLU A 191 -12.87 -10.42 1.64
N TYR A 192 -12.54 -11.70 1.40
CA TYR A 192 -12.73 -12.32 0.08
C TYR A 192 -14.19 -12.33 -0.38
N ILE A 193 -15.13 -12.58 0.53
CA ILE A 193 -16.55 -12.47 0.21
C ILE A 193 -16.88 -11.03 -0.18
N ARG A 194 -16.36 -10.05 0.56
CA ARG A 194 -16.57 -8.63 0.27
C ARG A 194 -15.99 -8.22 -1.08
N GLU A 195 -14.81 -8.70 -1.43
CA GLU A 195 -14.17 -8.45 -2.72
C GLU A 195 -15.07 -8.91 -3.89
N GLU A 196 -15.67 -10.09 -3.78
CA GLU A 196 -16.58 -10.61 -4.80
C GLU A 196 -17.87 -9.79 -4.88
N LEU A 197 -18.40 -9.36 -3.73
CA LEU A 197 -19.56 -8.46 -3.69
C LEU A 197 -19.22 -7.10 -4.32
N LEU A 198 -18.06 -6.52 -4.05
CA LEU A 198 -17.61 -5.27 -4.67
C LEU A 198 -17.50 -5.39 -6.19
N ARG A 199 -17.05 -6.55 -6.69
CA ARG A 199 -16.94 -6.81 -8.14
C ARG A 199 -18.32 -6.90 -8.80
N ARG A 200 -19.31 -7.45 -8.10
CA ARG A 200 -20.65 -7.73 -8.63
C ARG A 200 -21.70 -6.65 -8.35
N THR A 201 -21.33 -5.59 -7.64
CA THR A 201 -22.25 -4.50 -7.28
C THR A 201 -21.80 -3.17 -7.86
N GLU A 202 -22.78 -2.29 -8.11
CA GLU A 202 -22.59 -0.97 -8.70
C GLU A 202 -23.34 0.09 -7.90
N GLU A 203 -23.23 1.35 -8.35
CA GLU A 203 -23.89 2.50 -7.71
C GLU A 203 -23.52 2.63 -6.22
N GLU A 204 -24.48 2.89 -5.33
CA GLU A 204 -24.21 3.06 -3.90
C GLU A 204 -23.98 1.75 -3.12
N ILE A 205 -24.33 0.60 -3.71
CA ILE A 205 -24.31 -0.69 -3.02
C ILE A 205 -22.90 -1.05 -2.50
N PRO A 206 -21.81 -0.98 -3.30
CA PRO A 206 -20.44 -1.27 -2.83
C PRO A 206 -20.04 -0.54 -1.54
N TYR A 207 -20.51 0.70 -1.37
CA TYR A 207 -20.13 1.56 -0.26
C TYR A 207 -20.92 1.28 1.02
N SER A 208 -22.02 0.52 0.94
CA SER A 208 -22.88 0.17 2.08
C SER A 208 -22.65 -1.24 2.64
N LEU A 209 -21.74 -2.01 2.02
CA LEU A 209 -21.50 -3.41 2.40
C LEU A 209 -20.61 -3.54 3.64
N SER A 210 -20.94 -4.54 4.46
CA SER A 210 -20.08 -5.11 5.51
C SER A 210 -20.24 -6.62 5.52
N SER A 211 -19.18 -7.36 5.82
CA SER A 211 -19.18 -8.82 5.91
C SER A 211 -18.56 -9.28 7.22
N SER A 212 -19.10 -10.36 7.78
CA SER A 212 -18.56 -11.00 8.98
C SER A 212 -18.89 -12.49 8.93
N ILE A 213 -17.92 -13.34 9.29
CA ILE A 213 -18.18 -14.78 9.46
C ILE A 213 -18.68 -15.02 10.89
N LEU A 214 -19.91 -15.52 11.01
CA LEU A 214 -20.48 -15.96 12.26
C LEU A 214 -20.22 -17.47 12.41
N SER A 215 -19.67 -17.89 13.55
CA SER A 215 -19.65 -19.29 13.94
C SER A 215 -20.83 -19.55 14.88
N THR A 216 -21.69 -20.50 14.52
CA THR A 216 -22.66 -21.08 15.47
C THR A 216 -21.88 -21.97 16.44
N PRO A 217 -22.21 -21.97 17.76
CA PRO A 217 -21.56 -22.85 18.74
C PRO A 217 -21.67 -24.34 18.43
#